data_AF-A0A9D6G8M7-F1
#
_entry.id   AF-A0A9D6G8M7-F1
#
_cell.length_a   1.000
_cell.length_b   1.000
_cell.length_c   1.000
_cell.angle_alpha   90.00
_cell.angle_beta   90.00
_cell.angle_gamma   90.00
#
_symmetry.space_group_name_H-M   'P 1'
#
loop_
_entity.id
_entity.type
_entity.pdbx_description
1 polymer ?
#
loop_
_entity_poly.entity_id
_entity_poly.type
_entity_poly.pdbx_seq_one_letter_code
_entity_poly.pdbx_strand_id
1 'polypeptide(L)'
;MKKLLFALIATVLLMPASVAAAGKSTAKPEVVQGEPVMLRESITVNSRVVRLGDLFVGVGDKADITVAYAPEPGKRAIFDANWLFRAARAYKLNWRPLSLQDQV
;
A
#
# COMPACT_ATOMS: atom_id res chain seq x y z
N MET A 1 -4.28 -69.27 35.04
CA MET A 1 -5.56 -69.58 34.38
C MET A 1 -5.62 -68.88 33.03
N LYS A 2 -5.80 -69.67 31.95
CA LYS A 2 -6.46 -69.39 30.64
C LYS A 2 -6.45 -67.92 30.17
N LYS A 3 -5.60 -67.54 29.19
CA LYS A 3 -5.86 -67.53 27.72
C LYS A 3 -7.14 -66.78 27.31
N LEU A 4 -6.98 -65.71 26.52
CA LEU A 4 -7.79 -65.19 25.39
C LEU A 4 -7.32 -63.73 25.18
N LEU A 5 -6.56 -63.30 24.17
CA LEU A 5 -6.66 -63.36 22.70
C LEU A 5 -7.88 -62.63 22.12
N PHE A 6 -7.69 -61.36 21.73
CA PHE A 6 -8.37 -60.59 20.67
C PHE A 6 -7.50 -59.34 20.42
N ALA A 7 -6.58 -59.33 19.45
CA ALA A 7 -6.77 -59.12 18.02
C ALA A 7 -7.27 -57.70 17.66
N LEU A 8 -6.37 -56.99 16.95
CA LEU A 8 -6.63 -56.06 15.84
C LEU A 8 -7.22 -54.67 16.17
N ILE A 9 -6.35 -53.65 16.26
CA ILE A 9 -6.72 -52.29 15.80
C ILE A 9 -5.60 -51.74 14.93
N ALA A 10 -6.03 -51.39 13.72
CA ALA A 10 -5.24 -50.92 12.60
C ALA A 10 -4.65 -49.52 12.83
N THR A 11 -3.43 -49.37 12.31
CA THR A 11 -2.85 -48.24 11.60
C THR A 11 -3.69 -46.96 11.51
N VAL A 12 -3.15 -45.82 11.98
CA VAL A 12 -3.04 -44.58 11.17
C VAL A 12 -1.78 -43.83 11.61
N LEU A 13 -0.84 -43.77 10.68
CA LEU A 13 0.34 -42.90 10.69
C LEU A 13 -0.15 -41.47 10.39
N LEU A 14 0.07 -40.50 11.28
CA LEU A 14 -0.17 -39.09 10.97
C LEU A 14 1.10 -38.28 11.23
N MET A 15 1.84 -38.01 10.16
CA MET A 15 2.95 -37.05 10.13
C MET A 15 2.39 -35.63 10.34
N PRO A 16 2.99 -34.78 11.18
CA PRO A 16 2.70 -33.36 11.16
C PRO A 16 3.43 -32.72 9.96
N ALA A 17 2.65 -32.26 8.97
CA ALA A 17 3.16 -31.41 7.92
C ALA A 17 3.58 -30.06 8.53
N SER A 18 4.88 -29.78 8.51
CA SER A 18 5.45 -28.50 8.92
C SER A 18 5.04 -27.44 7.90
N VAL A 19 4.06 -26.60 8.25
CA VAL A 19 3.65 -25.48 7.41
C VAL A 19 4.66 -24.35 7.63
N ALA A 20 5.63 -24.25 6.73
CA ALA A 20 6.52 -23.10 6.64
C ALA A 20 5.66 -21.85 6.36
N ALA A 21 5.51 -21.01 7.38
CA ALA A 21 4.92 -19.69 7.25
C ALA A 21 5.83 -18.84 6.35
N ALA A 22 5.54 -18.82 5.06
CA ALA A 22 6.13 -17.90 4.10
C ALA A 22 5.70 -16.47 4.52
N GLY A 23 6.56 -15.82 5.30
CA GLY A 23 6.46 -14.40 5.60
C GLY A 23 6.50 -13.64 4.28
N LYS A 24 5.33 -13.19 3.82
CA LYS A 24 5.24 -12.17 2.78
C LYS A 24 5.82 -10.91 3.38
N SER A 25 7.12 -10.73 3.17
CA SER A 25 7.83 -9.50 3.48
C SER A 25 7.12 -8.38 2.73
N THR A 26 6.28 -7.64 3.46
CA THR A 26 5.74 -6.36 3.01
C THR A 26 6.89 -5.38 3.11
N ALA A 27 7.80 -5.47 2.13
CA ALA A 27 8.85 -4.49 1.96
C ALA A 27 8.15 -3.14 1.78
N LYS A 28 8.23 -2.31 2.83
CA LYS A 28 7.95 -0.88 2.73
C LYS A 28 8.79 -0.38 1.54
N PRO A 29 8.18 0.27 0.53
CA PRO A 29 8.91 0.72 -0.65
C PRO A 29 10.17 1.46 -0.19
N GLU A 30 11.32 0.94 -0.57
CA GLU A 30 12.60 1.58 -0.28
C GLU A 30 12.61 2.90 -1.04
N VAL A 31 12.67 3.99 -0.28
CA VAL A 31 12.55 5.34 -0.81
C VAL A 31 13.89 5.69 -1.45
N VAL A 32 13.99 5.48 -2.76
CA VAL A 32 15.18 5.87 -3.53
C VAL A 32 15.21 7.40 -3.63
N GLN A 33 16.16 8.03 -2.92
CA GLN A 33 16.36 9.47 -2.98
C GLN A 33 16.90 9.86 -4.36
N GLY A 34 16.19 10.75 -5.05
CA GLY A 34 16.60 11.28 -6.36
C GLY A 34 15.75 10.84 -7.55
N GLU A 35 14.68 10.06 -7.34
CA GLU A 35 13.72 9.79 -8.40
C GLU A 35 12.98 11.06 -8.85
N PRO A 36 12.68 11.21 -10.15
CA PRO A 36 11.86 12.32 -10.64
C PRO A 36 10.48 12.27 -10.00
N VAL A 37 9.99 13.42 -9.55
CA VAL A 37 8.65 13.52 -8.97
C VAL A 37 7.61 13.48 -10.09
N MET A 38 6.70 12.51 -10.04
CA MET A 38 5.66 12.30 -11.04
C MET A 38 4.27 12.31 -10.41
N LEU A 39 3.25 12.77 -11.13
CA LEU A 39 1.85 12.69 -10.71
C LEU A 39 1.32 11.27 -10.97
N ARG A 40 0.57 10.70 -10.03
CA ARG A 40 -0.18 9.45 -10.28
C ARG A 40 -1.44 9.74 -11.08
N GLU A 41 -1.79 8.84 -11.99
CA GLU A 41 -2.96 9.00 -12.86
C GLU A 41 -4.30 8.83 -12.13
N SER A 42 -4.35 7.97 -11.12
CA SER A 42 -5.53 7.75 -10.29
C SER A 42 -5.15 7.12 -8.96
N ILE A 43 -5.93 7.40 -7.92
CA ILE A 43 -5.63 6.98 -6.56
C ILE A 43 -6.90 6.50 -5.87
N THR A 44 -6.79 5.45 -5.05
CA THR A 44 -7.84 5.03 -4.13
C THR A 44 -7.29 5.17 -2.71
N VAL A 45 -7.94 6.00 -1.90
CA VAL A 45 -7.48 6.32 -0.56
C VAL A 45 -8.38 5.62 0.46
N ASN A 46 -7.80 4.74 1.28
CA ASN A 46 -8.51 4.04 2.35
C ASN A 46 -8.34 4.72 3.73
N SER A 47 -7.70 5.89 3.78
CA SER A 47 -7.52 6.72 4.97
C SER A 47 -8.50 7.91 5.00
N ARG A 48 -8.65 8.54 6.17
CA ARG A 48 -9.44 9.78 6.34
C ARG A 48 -8.79 11.03 5.72
N VAL A 49 -7.57 10.89 5.24
CA VAL A 49 -6.75 11.98 4.71
C VAL A 49 -6.05 11.51 3.44
N VAL A 50 -5.80 12.46 2.54
CA VAL A 50 -4.93 12.29 1.38
C VAL A 50 -3.54 12.77 1.77
N ARG A 51 -2.54 11.95 1.49
CA ARG A 51 -1.12 12.21 1.75
C ARG A 51 -0.39 12.58 0.47
N LEU A 52 0.78 13.18 0.61
CA LEU A 52 1.59 13.61 -0.52
C LEU A 52 2.04 12.43 -1.39
N GLY A 53 2.37 11.29 -0.77
CA GLY A 53 2.71 10.04 -1.47
C GLY A 53 1.52 9.35 -2.14
N ASP A 54 0.29 9.70 -1.74
CA ASP A 54 -0.90 9.23 -2.44
C ASP A 54 -1.00 9.90 -3.82
N LEU A 55 -0.56 11.15 -3.96
CA LEU A 55 -0.69 11.93 -5.20
C LEU A 55 0.55 11.82 -6.10
N PHE A 56 1.73 11.83 -5.49
CA PHE A 56 3.00 11.93 -6.20
C PHE A 56 3.91 10.73 -5.92
N VAL A 57 4.61 10.28 -6.95
CA VAL A 57 5.75 9.35 -6.84
C VAL A 57 7.04 10.14 -6.63
N GLY A 58 8.06 9.55 -6.02
CA GLY A 58 9.36 10.21 -5.81
C GLY A 58 9.40 11.27 -4.72
N VAL A 59 8.44 11.28 -3.78
CA VAL A 59 8.33 12.31 -2.72
C VAL A 59 9.23 12.09 -1.50
N GLY A 60 9.95 10.98 -1.45
CA GLY A 60 10.91 10.77 -0.37
C GLY A 60 10.24 10.54 1.00
N ASP A 61 10.92 11.02 2.03
CA ASP A 61 10.45 11.07 3.42
C ASP A 61 9.19 11.93 3.63
N LYS A 62 8.74 12.66 2.60
CA LYS A 62 7.53 13.50 2.65
C LYS A 62 6.26 12.72 2.30
N ALA A 63 6.36 11.44 1.96
CA ALA A 63 5.23 10.62 1.53
C ALA A 63 4.06 10.65 2.50
N ASP A 64 4.35 10.66 3.80
CA ASP A 64 3.32 10.57 4.84
C ASP A 64 2.68 11.93 5.20
N ILE A 65 3.08 13.04 4.58
CA ILE A 65 2.53 14.37 4.89
C ILE A 65 1.09 14.48 4.40
N THR A 66 0.18 14.89 5.30
CA THR A 66 -1.23 15.14 4.95
C THR A 66 -1.39 16.44 4.18
N VAL A 67 -2.16 16.39 3.09
CA VAL A 67 -2.39 17.55 2.21
C VAL A 67 -3.86 17.91 2.04
N ALA A 68 -4.78 16.96 2.27
CA ALA A 68 -6.21 17.20 2.21
C ALA A 68 -6.97 16.15 3.05
N TYR A 69 -8.23 16.43 3.36
CA TYR A 69 -9.16 15.40 3.80
C TYR A 69 -9.56 14.51 2.64
N ALA A 70 -9.72 13.22 2.89
CA ALA A 70 -10.26 12.31 1.90
C ALA A 70 -11.77 12.58 1.70
N PRO A 71 -12.31 12.34 0.49
CA PRO A 71 -13.76 12.38 0.28
C PRO A 71 -14.44 11.30 1.12
N GLU A 72 -15.76 11.42 1.29
CA GLU A 72 -16.54 10.34 1.92
C GLU A 72 -16.37 9.02 1.17
N PRO A 73 -16.47 7.86 1.85
CA PRO A 73 -16.37 6.56 1.19
C PRO A 73 -17.31 6.42 -0.02
N GLY A 74 -16.77 5.96 -1.15
CA GLY A 74 -17.50 5.83 -2.41
C GLY A 74 -17.74 7.16 -3.15
N LYS A 75 -17.29 8.29 -2.62
CA LYS A 75 -17.26 9.58 -3.32
C LYS A 75 -15.89 9.82 -3.96
N ARG A 76 -15.83 10.84 -4.81
CA ARG A 76 -14.61 11.25 -5.52
C ARG A 76 -14.34 12.72 -5.24
N ALA A 77 -13.06 13.06 -5.11
CA ALA A 77 -12.54 14.41 -5.18
C ALA A 77 -11.64 14.51 -6.42
N ILE A 78 -11.51 15.69 -6.99
CA ILE A 78 -10.60 15.95 -8.11
C ILE A 78 -9.65 17.05 -7.66
N PHE A 79 -8.35 16.79 -7.80
CA PHE A 79 -7.30 17.77 -7.54
C PHE A 79 -6.77 18.29 -8.88
N ASP A 80 -7.09 19.53 -9.23
CA ASP A 80 -6.66 20.14 -10.49
C ASP A 80 -5.17 20.52 -10.52
N ALA A 81 -4.66 20.81 -11.72
CA ALA A 81 -3.28 21.18 -11.97
C ALA A 81 -2.78 22.35 -11.09
N ASN A 82 -3.63 23.34 -10.83
CA ASN A 82 -3.25 24.51 -10.04
C ASN A 82 -3.11 24.15 -8.55
N TRP A 83 -4.03 23.36 -8.02
CA TRP A 83 -3.96 22.86 -6.65
C TRP A 83 -2.75 21.94 -6.47
N LEU A 84 -2.53 21.01 -7.40
CA LEU A 84 -1.40 20.09 -7.39
C LEU A 84 -0.07 20.85 -7.44
N PHE A 85 0.03 21.89 -8.28
CA PHE A 85 1.23 22.69 -8.38
C PHE A 85 1.52 23.46 -7.10
N ARG A 86 0.49 24.05 -6.47
CA ARG A 86 0.64 24.72 -5.16
C ARG A 86 1.09 23.73 -4.09
N ALA A 87 0.51 22.54 -4.03
CA ALA A 87 0.90 21.50 -3.09
C ALA A 87 2.36 21.07 -3.29
N ALA A 88 2.76 20.78 -4.54
CA ALA A 88 4.14 20.44 -4.88
C ALA A 88 5.13 21.53 -4.45
N ARG A 89 4.81 22.80 -4.74
CA ARG A 89 5.62 23.96 -4.35
C ARG A 89 5.76 24.11 -2.84
N ALA A 90 4.68 23.92 -2.08
CA ALA A 90 4.69 24.02 -0.62
C ALA A 90 5.68 23.03 0.02
N TYR A 91 5.80 21.83 -0.56
CA TYR A 91 6.69 20.77 -0.08
C TYR A 91 8.01 20.65 -0.84
N LYS A 92 8.34 21.66 -1.66
CA LYS A 92 9.58 21.74 -2.45
C LYS A 92 9.79 20.52 -3.36
N LEU A 93 8.70 19.98 -3.90
CA LEU A 93 8.75 18.93 -4.91
C LEU A 93 9.07 19.56 -6.27
N ASN A 94 9.97 18.91 -7.02
CA ASN A 94 10.34 19.31 -8.38
C ASN A 94 9.32 18.81 -9.41
N TRP A 95 8.03 19.00 -9.14
CA TRP A 95 6.93 18.66 -10.04
C TRP A 95 6.31 19.92 -10.64
N ARG A 96 5.93 19.83 -11.92
CA ARG A 96 5.21 20.88 -12.64
C ARG A 96 4.13 20.21 -13.49
N PRO A 97 2.95 20.83 -13.65
CA PRO A 97 1.94 20.31 -14.56
C PRO A 97 2.48 20.34 -15.99
N LEU A 98 2.21 19.28 -16.75
CA LEU A 98 2.45 19.21 -18.19
C LEU A 98 1.40 20.04 -18.93
N SER A 99 0.19 20.09 -18.38
CA SER A 99 -0.92 20.87 -18.92
C SER A 99 -1.87 21.34 -17.81
N LEU A 100 -2.76 22.28 -18.13
CA LEU A 100 -3.85 22.68 -17.22
C LEU A 100 -4.91 21.58 -17.04
N GLN A 101 -4.85 20.50 -17.82
CA GLN A 101 -5.77 19.37 -17.74
C GLN A 101 -5.28 18.27 -16.79
N ASP A 102 -4.05 18.41 -16.25
CA ASP A 102 -3.51 17.47 -15.28
C ASP A 102 -4.39 17.48 -14.02
N GLN A 103 -4.84 16.30 -13.62
CA GLN A 103 -5.67 16.11 -12.43
C GLN A 103 -5.55 14.68 -11.92
N VAL A 104 -5.93 14.47 -10.66
CA VAL A 104 -6.02 13.15 -10.02
C VAL A 104 -7.21 13.08 -9.07
#